data_AF-A0A4Y8BNP2-F1
#
_entry.id   AF-A0A4Y8BNP2-F1
#
_cell.length_a   1.000
_cell.length_b   1.000
_cell.length_c   1.000
_cell.angle_alpha   90.00
_cell.angle_beta   90.00
_cell.angle_gamma   90.00
#
_symmetry.space_group_name_H-M   'P 1'
#
loop_
_entity.id
_entity.type
_entity.pdbx_description
1 polymer ?
#
loop_
_entity_poly.entity_id
_entity_poly.type
_entity_poly.pdbx_seq_one_letter_code
_entity_poly.pdbx_strand_id
1 'polypeptide(L)'
;MRFLFVEHFEIKDISDLKLKQEIIDFLIKNNAGTPKNRELRIDGKIYIFNNVLNFNPNSKYENVRDYIKNLKDILDNEIPFGRDGFGNIYLVDLNLCLVRFYEHESGNKIELLPFNSFIKLFGVDDDI
;
A
#
# COMPACT_ATOMS: atom_id res chain seq x y z
N MET A 1 21.26 -18.79 5.29
CA MET A 1 21.28 -18.42 3.86
C MET A 1 19.86 -18.04 3.48
N ARG A 2 19.56 -16.76 3.24
CA ARG A 2 18.19 -16.27 3.00
C ARG A 2 18.02 -15.97 1.51
N PHE A 3 17.15 -16.70 0.84
CA PHE A 3 16.70 -16.41 -0.52
C PHE A 3 15.23 -16.01 -0.47
N LEU A 4 14.88 -14.91 -1.14
CA LEU A 4 13.51 -14.69 -1.59
C LEU A 4 13.33 -15.48 -2.88
N PHE A 5 12.30 -16.31 -2.89
CA PHE A 5 11.59 -16.63 -4.11
C PHE A 5 10.18 -16.09 -3.91
N VAL A 6 9.78 -15.09 -4.69
CA VAL A 6 8.37 -14.78 -4.90
C VAL A 6 7.85 -15.85 -5.84
N GLU A 7 7.68 -17.06 -5.32
CA GLU A 7 6.91 -18.10 -5.96
C GLU A 7 5.70 -18.36 -5.07
N HIS A 8 4.50 -18.29 -5.67
CA HIS A 8 3.19 -18.63 -5.09
C HIS A 8 2.46 -17.58 -4.22
N PHE A 9 2.69 -16.26 -4.39
CA PHE A 9 1.77 -15.20 -3.92
C PHE A 9 1.31 -15.24 -2.43
N GLU A 10 1.99 -15.99 -1.56
CA GLU A 10 1.63 -16.13 -0.16
C GLU A 10 2.49 -15.23 0.72
N ILE A 11 1.90 -14.17 1.26
CA ILE A 11 2.49 -13.44 2.41
C ILE A 11 2.33 -14.35 3.62
N LYS A 12 3.42 -14.94 4.11
CA LYS A 12 3.41 -15.77 5.34
C LYS A 12 3.56 -14.92 6.60
N ASP A 13 4.44 -13.92 6.56
CA ASP A 13 4.61 -12.90 7.60
C ASP A 13 4.90 -11.54 6.93
N ILE A 14 4.40 -10.44 7.49
CA ILE A 14 4.73 -9.08 7.03
C ILE A 14 6.24 -8.81 7.16
N SER A 15 6.87 -9.42 8.16
CA SER A 15 8.32 -9.34 8.44
C SER A 15 9.17 -10.03 7.37
N ASP A 16 8.58 -10.94 6.59
CA ASP A 16 9.27 -11.65 5.51
C ASP A 16 9.36 -10.84 4.21
N LEU A 17 8.62 -9.72 4.11
CA LEU A 17 8.46 -8.94 2.89
C LEU A 17 9.66 -8.03 2.53
N LYS A 18 10.82 -8.14 3.22
CA LYS A 18 11.97 -7.21 3.05
C LYS A 18 11.56 -5.72 3.13
N LEU A 19 10.44 -5.42 3.77
CA LEU A 19 9.95 -4.05 3.89
C LEU A 19 10.86 -3.27 4.81
N LYS A 20 10.98 -1.97 4.54
CA LYS A 20 11.54 -1.06 5.53
C LYS A 20 10.63 -1.04 6.77
N GLN A 21 11.26 -0.90 7.94
CA GLN A 21 10.57 -0.94 9.22
C GLN A 21 9.41 0.07 9.30
N GLU A 22 9.59 1.27 8.75
CA GLU A 22 8.55 2.31 8.69
C GLU A 22 7.27 1.86 7.96
N ILE A 23 7.39 1.05 6.90
CA ILE A 23 6.25 0.51 6.17
C ILE A 23 5.58 -0.56 7.04
N ILE A 24 6.36 -1.45 7.65
CA ILE A 24 5.85 -2.50 8.54
C ILE A 24 5.05 -1.87 9.69
N ASP A 25 5.63 -0.89 10.37
CA ASP A 25 5.02 -0.21 11.51
C ASP A 25 3.70 0.47 11.11
N PHE A 26 3.69 1.14 9.95
CA PHE A 26 2.48 1.75 9.41
C PHE A 26 1.39 0.70 9.13
N LEU A 27 1.73 -0.40 8.46
CA LEU A 27 0.78 -1.45 8.08
C LEU A 27 0.21 -2.17 9.29
N ILE A 28 1.03 -2.45 10.32
CA ILE A 28 0.55 -3.07 11.57
C ILE A 28 -0.38 -2.11 12.31
N LYS A 29 0.03 -0.85 12.48
CA LYS A 29 -0.75 0.15 13.23
C LYS A 29 -2.08 0.49 12.57
N ASN A 30 -2.13 0.51 11.24
CA ASN A 30 -3.29 0.96 10.46
C ASN A 30 -3.96 -0.18 9.68
N ASN A 31 -3.69 -1.44 10.00
CA ASN A 31 -4.22 -2.61 9.29
C ASN A 31 -5.75 -2.57 9.18
N ALA A 32 -6.29 -2.70 7.96
CA ALA A 32 -7.72 -2.57 7.67
C ALA A 32 -8.35 -1.24 8.17
N GLY A 33 -7.51 -0.25 8.49
CA GLY A 33 -7.89 1.02 9.05
C GLY A 33 -8.29 2.01 7.98
N THR A 34 -9.13 2.96 8.37
CA THR A 34 -9.56 4.06 7.52
C THR A 34 -9.03 5.37 8.08
N PRO A 35 -8.28 6.18 7.32
CA PRO A 35 -7.82 7.46 7.82
C PRO A 35 -8.98 8.43 8.05
N LYS A 36 -8.78 9.36 8.98
CA LYS A 36 -9.73 10.45 9.26
C LYS A 36 -9.88 11.38 8.05
N ASN A 37 -8.75 11.78 7.48
CA ASN A 37 -8.72 12.50 6.22
C ASN A 37 -8.53 11.53 5.06
N ARG A 38 -9.50 11.46 4.17
CA ARG A 38 -9.47 10.60 2.97
C ARG A 38 -9.08 11.37 1.72
N GLU A 39 -9.09 12.70 1.75
CA GLU A 39 -8.71 13.55 0.62
C GLU A 39 -7.25 13.96 0.75
N LEU A 40 -6.40 13.41 -0.12
CA LEU A 40 -4.97 13.70 -0.17
C LEU A 40 -4.70 14.69 -1.30
N ARG A 41 -4.16 15.85 -0.97
CA ARG A 41 -3.76 16.86 -1.96
C ARG A 41 -2.29 16.69 -2.30
N ILE A 42 -2.00 16.33 -3.55
CA ILE A 42 -0.65 16.08 -4.06
C ILE A 42 -0.53 16.82 -5.40
N ASP A 43 0.43 17.74 -5.50
CA ASP A 43 0.70 18.54 -6.70
C ASP A 43 -0.55 19.21 -7.32
N GLY A 44 -1.42 19.72 -6.45
CA GLY A 44 -2.66 20.40 -6.87
C GLY A 44 -3.80 19.46 -7.31
N LYS A 45 -3.59 18.14 -7.31
CA LYS A 45 -4.61 17.12 -7.54
C LYS A 45 -5.12 16.54 -6.23
N ILE A 46 -6.37 16.07 -6.24
CA ILE A 46 -7.00 15.38 -5.11
C ILE A 46 -7.02 13.89 -5.41
N TYR A 47 -6.49 13.11 -4.48
CA TYR A 47 -6.53 11.65 -4.48
C TYR A 47 -7.36 11.17 -3.30
N ILE A 48 -8.19 10.15 -3.50
CA ILE A 48 -9.04 9.61 -2.45
C ILE A 48 -8.43 8.34 -1.87
N PHE A 49 -8.07 8.36 -0.60
CA PHE A 49 -7.60 7.18 0.11
C PHE A 49 -8.70 6.67 1.03
N ASN A 50 -9.32 5.55 0.66
CA ASN A 50 -10.46 5.03 1.39
C ASN A 50 -10.02 4.28 2.65
N ASN A 51 -9.14 3.29 2.49
CA ASN A 51 -8.66 2.48 3.60
C ASN A 51 -7.35 1.76 3.25
N VAL A 52 -6.62 1.39 4.31
CA VAL A 52 -5.51 0.44 4.24
C VAL A 52 -6.09 -0.96 4.02
N LEU A 53 -5.43 -1.76 3.18
CA LEU A 53 -5.83 -3.13 2.92
C LEU A 53 -5.65 -4.01 4.17
N ASN A 54 -6.31 -5.16 4.18
CA ASN A 54 -6.23 -6.08 5.29
C ASN A 54 -5.09 -7.09 5.05
N PHE A 55 -4.10 -7.07 5.93
CA PHE A 55 -2.94 -7.96 5.86
C PHE A 55 -3.15 -9.28 6.63
N ASN A 56 -4.26 -9.42 7.37
CA ASN A 56 -4.55 -10.64 8.13
C ASN A 56 -4.79 -11.82 7.18
N PRO A 57 -4.16 -12.99 7.40
CA PRO A 57 -4.27 -14.16 6.53
C PRO A 57 -5.71 -14.65 6.35
N ASN A 58 -6.52 -14.56 7.40
CA ASN A 58 -7.89 -15.07 7.41
C ASN A 58 -8.94 -13.99 7.09
N SER A 59 -8.54 -12.81 6.61
CA SER A 59 -9.51 -11.78 6.24
C SER A 59 -10.33 -12.22 5.02
N LYS A 60 -11.65 -12.06 5.12
CA LYS A 60 -12.60 -12.29 4.02
C LYS A 60 -12.77 -11.08 3.09
N TYR A 61 -12.37 -9.90 3.55
CA TYR A 61 -12.58 -8.65 2.83
C TYR A 61 -11.29 -7.88 2.70
N GLU A 62 -11.11 -7.26 1.54
CA GLU A 62 -10.01 -6.36 1.22
C GLU A 62 -8.63 -6.96 1.56
N ASN A 63 -8.50 -8.28 1.42
CA ASN A 63 -7.30 -9.01 1.76
C ASN A 63 -6.21 -8.68 0.74
N VAL A 64 -5.06 -8.22 1.22
CA VAL A 64 -3.92 -7.86 0.38
C VAL A 64 -3.52 -8.99 -0.58
N ARG A 65 -3.69 -10.26 -0.19
CA ARG A 65 -3.33 -11.41 -1.03
C ARG A 65 -4.18 -11.49 -2.30
N ASP A 66 -5.45 -11.11 -2.22
CA ASP A 66 -6.33 -11.07 -3.38
C ASP A 66 -5.88 -9.98 -4.36
N TYR A 67 -5.49 -8.81 -3.85
CA TYR A 67 -4.93 -7.74 -4.67
C TYR A 67 -3.62 -8.14 -5.31
N ILE A 68 -2.69 -8.74 -4.57
CA ILE A 68 -1.41 -9.21 -5.12
C ILE A 68 -1.66 -10.24 -6.24
N LYS A 69 -2.57 -11.19 -6.02
CA LYS A 69 -2.92 -12.20 -7.02
C LYS A 69 -3.53 -11.58 -8.27
N ASN A 70 -4.45 -10.63 -8.12
CA ASN A 70 -5.16 -9.98 -9.23
C ASN A 70 -4.26 -9.00 -10.00
N LEU A 71 -3.29 -8.40 -9.33
CA LEU A 71 -2.37 -7.41 -9.89
C LEU A 71 -0.99 -7.99 -10.24
N LYS A 72 -0.84 -9.33 -10.20
CA LYS A 72 0.46 -10.00 -10.38
C LYS A 72 1.22 -9.59 -11.65
N ASP A 73 0.51 -9.24 -12.72
CA ASP A 73 1.08 -8.93 -14.02
C ASP A 73 1.47 -7.44 -14.15
N ILE A 74 1.06 -6.60 -13.18
CA ILE A 74 1.37 -5.15 -13.13
C ILE A 74 2.32 -4.79 -11.98
N LEU A 75 2.43 -5.66 -10.97
CA LEU A 75 3.27 -5.47 -9.81
C LEU A 75 4.72 -5.77 -10.21
N ASP A 76 5.58 -4.77 -10.03
CA ASP A 76 7.03 -4.94 -10.10
C ASP A 76 7.53 -5.34 -8.70
N ASN A 77 8.45 -4.58 -8.12
CA ASN A 77 8.89 -4.75 -6.74
C ASN A 77 8.06 -3.89 -5.78
N GLU A 78 6.75 -4.10 -5.80
CA GLU A 78 5.77 -3.26 -5.11
C GLU A 78 4.74 -4.12 -4.36
N ILE A 79 4.14 -3.55 -3.32
CA ILE A 79 2.97 -4.16 -2.67
C ILE A 79 1.78 -3.20 -2.68
N PRO A 80 0.55 -3.69 -2.92
CA PRO A 80 -0.65 -2.92 -2.67
C PRO A 80 -0.84 -2.78 -1.16
N PHE A 81 -1.12 -1.55 -0.70
CA PHE A 81 -1.33 -1.29 0.72
C PHE A 81 -2.59 -0.48 1.02
N GLY A 82 -3.12 0.23 0.04
CA GLY A 82 -4.36 1.00 0.20
C GLY A 82 -5.17 0.99 -1.08
N ARG A 83 -6.42 1.44 -0.97
CA ARG A 83 -7.31 1.58 -2.13
C ARG A 83 -8.11 2.86 -2.05
N ASP A 84 -8.55 3.33 -3.21
CA ASP A 84 -9.66 4.26 -3.28
C ASP A 84 -11.01 3.51 -3.34
N GLY A 85 -12.12 4.23 -3.15
CA GLY A 85 -13.46 3.64 -3.21
C GLY A 85 -13.90 3.23 -4.62
N PHE A 86 -13.09 3.50 -5.65
CA PHE A 86 -13.42 3.38 -7.07
C PHE A 86 -12.64 2.24 -7.77
N GLY A 87 -11.76 1.55 -7.04
CA GLY A 87 -10.98 0.41 -7.54
C GLY A 87 -9.53 0.73 -7.87
N ASN A 88 -9.09 1.98 -7.74
CA ASN A 88 -7.70 2.37 -7.86
C ASN A 88 -6.93 2.01 -6.59
N ILE A 89 -5.64 1.72 -6.75
CA ILE A 89 -4.83 1.06 -5.72
C ILE A 89 -3.58 1.87 -5.43
N TYR A 90 -3.27 2.02 -4.15
CA TYR A 90 -2.01 2.59 -3.68
C TYR A 90 -1.00 1.47 -3.50
N LEU A 91 0.11 1.60 -4.22
CA LEU A 91 1.24 0.69 -4.23
C LEU A 91 2.43 1.36 -3.53
N VAL A 92 3.26 0.58 -2.84
CA VAL A 92 4.54 1.08 -2.32
C VAL A 92 5.67 0.26 -2.94
N ASP A 93 6.63 0.96 -3.54
CA ASP A 93 7.89 0.39 -4.04
C ASP A 93 8.79 0.03 -2.86
N LEU A 94 9.24 -1.23 -2.80
CA LEU A 94 9.97 -1.73 -1.65
C LEU A 94 11.44 -1.29 -1.62
N ASN A 95 12.01 -0.90 -2.77
CA ASN A 95 13.39 -0.42 -2.85
C ASN A 95 13.46 1.09 -2.60
N LEU A 96 12.61 1.83 -3.30
CA LEU A 96 12.61 3.30 -3.30
C LEU A 96 11.77 3.87 -2.16
N CYS A 97 10.90 3.07 -1.53
CA CYS A 97 9.89 3.55 -0.59
C CYS A 97 9.07 4.69 -1.18
N LEU A 98 8.68 4.52 -2.45
CA LEU A 98 7.90 5.48 -3.21
C LEU A 98 6.47 4.96 -3.32
N VAL A 99 5.50 5.82 -3.04
CA VAL A 99 4.09 5.51 -3.25
C VAL A 99 3.74 5.78 -4.70
N ARG A 100 3.13 4.78 -5.34
CA ARG A 100 2.52 4.88 -6.67
C ARG A 100 1.01 4.70 -6.56
N PHE A 101 0.29 5.36 -7.43
CA PHE A 101 -1.14 5.21 -7.60
C PHE A 101 -1.42 4.48 -8.91
N TYR A 102 -2.02 3.31 -8.80
CA TYR A 102 -2.46 2.52 -9.94
C TYR A 102 -3.91 2.85 -10.27
N GLU A 103 -4.11 3.47 -11.43
CA GLU A 103 -5.42 3.76 -11.99
C GLU A 103 -5.96 2.51 -12.71
N HIS A 104 -6.98 1.88 -12.14
CA HIS A 104 -7.46 0.60 -12.66
C HIS A 104 -8.07 0.71 -14.07
N GLU A 105 -8.76 1.81 -14.36
CA GLU A 105 -9.42 2.02 -15.66
C GLU A 105 -8.44 2.25 -16.80
N SER A 106 -7.35 2.99 -16.55
CA SER A 106 -6.36 3.33 -17.57
C SER A 106 -5.18 2.36 -17.60
N GLY A 107 -4.96 1.61 -16.52
CA GLY A 107 -3.77 0.76 -16.33
C GLY A 107 -2.50 1.55 -16.00
N ASN A 108 -2.59 2.87 -15.77
CA ASN A 108 -1.44 3.71 -15.53
C ASN A 108 -0.96 3.61 -14.06
N LYS A 109 0.36 3.67 -13.87
CA LYS A 109 0.99 3.87 -12.56
C LYS A 109 1.55 5.29 -12.49
N ILE A 110 0.99 6.09 -11.58
CA ILE A 110 1.43 7.46 -11.32
C ILE A 110 2.32 7.46 -10.08
N GLU A 111 3.53 8.00 -10.19
CA GLU A 111 4.37 8.24 -9.02
C GLU A 111 3.82 9.40 -8.20
N LEU A 112 3.69 9.20 -6.89
CA LEU A 112 3.20 10.23 -5.97
C LEU A 112 4.35 10.79 -5.14
N LEU A 113 4.59 10.21 -3.97
CA LEU A 113 5.50 10.75 -2.96
C LEU A 113 6.26 9.63 -2.27
N PRO A 114 7.44 9.91 -1.69
CA PRO A 114 8.06 9.00 -0.74
C PRO A 114 7.07 8.64 0.38
N PHE A 115 7.10 7.39 0.83
CA PHE A 115 6.14 6.82 1.78
C PHE A 115 5.98 7.66 3.05
N ASN A 116 7.08 8.08 3.65
CA ASN A 116 7.07 8.92 4.86
C ASN A 116 6.42 10.30 4.64
N SER A 117 6.56 10.87 3.44
CA SER A 117 5.88 12.12 3.09
C SER A 117 4.40 11.88 2.83
N PHE A 118 4.06 10.76 2.19
CA PHE A 118 2.70 10.38 1.88
C PHE A 118 1.87 10.16 3.14
N ILE A 119 2.36 9.43 4.14
CA ILE A 119 1.59 9.12 5.35
C ILE A 119 1.32 10.35 6.23
N LYS A 120 2.14 11.40 6.12
CA LYS A 120 1.90 12.68 6.80
C LYS A 120 0.63 13.39 6.30
N LEU A 121 0.20 13.09 5.08
CA LEU A 121 -1.03 13.66 4.50
C LEU A 121 -2.30 13.18 5.22
N PHE A 122 -2.24 12.07 5.96
CA PHE A 122 -3.36 11.55 6.73
C PHE A 122 -3.65 12.34 8.01
N GLY A 123 -2.86 13.37 8.33
CA GLY A 123 -2.99 14.11 9.58
C GLY A 123 -2.54 13.29 10.77
N VAL A 124 -1.53 12.43 10.58
CA VAL A 124 -0.77 11.88 11.70
C VAL A 124 0.13 13.03 12.17
N ASP A 125 -0.42 13.88 13.03
CA ASP A 125 0.40 14.78 13.83
C ASP A 125 1.46 13.93 14.55
N ASP A 126 2.73 14.26 14.32
CA ASP A 126 3.79 13.99 15.28
C ASP A 126 3.35 14.70 16.57
N ASP A 127 2.68 13.98 17.48
CA ASP A 127 2.53 14.42 18.87
C ASP A 127 3.95 14.52 19.45
N ILE A 128 4.47 15.74 19.45
CA ILE A 128 5.70 16.21 20.10
C ILE A 128 5.51 16.21 21.62
#